data_AF-A0A841N4T1-F1
#
_entry.id   AF-A0A841N4T1-F1
#
_cell.length_a   1.000
_cell.length_b   1.000
_cell.length_c   1.000
_cell.angle_alpha   90.00
_cell.angle_beta   90.00
_cell.angle_gamma   90.00
#
_symmetry.space_group_name_H-M   'P 1'
#
loop_
_entity.id
_entity.type
_entity.pdbx_description
1 polymer ?
#
loop_
_entity_poly.entity_id
_entity_poly.type
_entity_poly.pdbx_seq_one_letter_code
_entity_poly.pdbx_strand_id
1 'polypeptide(L)'
;MKTFADKVIEFNMSLQFPGNLPDGFEVMNPYLDNPETITVMQEFYHQYYNDLNRRKFIIGINPSRHGAGVTGVPFTDTKRLESVCGIKMQSAHTHEVSSVFVYDMIAEYGGAEEFYKDIYINSPFPLAIVRKTKTGWLNANYYDDNKLFKAVKDFMIDSLKKHISMGVDTSEVFILGKKNAEFISALNKEARLFETMTVLEHPRYIQQYKTKEKQLYIDKYILALKKQKSPE
;
A
#
# COMPACT_ATOMS: atom_id res chain seq x y z
N MET A 1 18.23 -17.55 -6.42
CA MET A 1 16.76 -17.34 -6.49
C MET A 1 16.48 -15.92 -6.01
N LYS A 2 15.66 -15.13 -6.72
CA LYS A 2 15.33 -13.76 -6.31
C LYS A 2 14.48 -13.77 -5.04
N THR A 3 14.88 -13.01 -4.03
CA THR A 3 14.12 -12.81 -2.78
C THR A 3 12.82 -12.04 -3.04
N PHE A 4 11.92 -11.99 -2.05
CA PHE A 4 10.73 -11.16 -2.12
C PHE A 4 11.12 -9.69 -2.32
N ALA A 5 12.14 -9.21 -1.59
CA ALA A 5 12.72 -7.88 -1.75
C ALA A 5 13.14 -7.60 -3.20
N ASP A 6 13.94 -8.49 -3.79
CA ASP A 6 14.44 -8.31 -5.17
C ASP A 6 13.30 -8.15 -6.18
N LYS A 7 12.24 -8.96 -6.03
CA LYS A 7 11.07 -8.91 -6.92
C LYS A 7 10.28 -7.62 -6.76
N VAL A 8 10.12 -7.11 -5.53
CA VAL A 8 9.41 -5.84 -5.29
C VAL A 8 10.23 -4.65 -5.79
N ILE A 9 11.54 -4.65 -5.55
CA ILE A 9 12.45 -3.61 -6.04
C ILE A 9 12.42 -3.54 -7.58
N GLU A 10 12.54 -4.69 -8.26
CA GLU A 10 12.46 -4.76 -9.73
C GLU A 10 11.09 -4.29 -10.25
N PHE A 11 10.00 -4.66 -9.57
CA PHE A 11 8.67 -4.18 -9.90
C PHE A 11 8.56 -2.66 -9.78
N ASN A 12 9.02 -2.08 -8.67
CA ASN A 12 8.98 -0.64 -8.43
C ASN A 12 9.85 0.13 -9.44
N MET A 13 11.05 -0.37 -9.75
CA MET A 13 11.95 0.25 -10.73
C MET A 13 11.43 0.18 -12.17
N SER A 14 10.61 -0.82 -12.50
CA SER A 14 9.97 -0.96 -13.81
C SER A 14 8.58 -0.32 -13.88
N LEU A 15 8.13 0.33 -12.79
CA LEU A 15 6.76 0.79 -12.67
C LEU A 15 6.52 2.01 -13.55
N GLN A 16 5.69 1.84 -14.57
CA GLN A 16 5.22 2.91 -15.45
C GLN A 16 3.76 2.65 -15.83
N PHE A 17 2.94 3.70 -15.83
CA PHE A 17 1.57 3.62 -16.35
C PHE A 17 1.55 4.14 -17.79
N PRO A 18 1.39 3.26 -18.80
CA PRO A 18 1.43 3.66 -20.21
C PRO A 18 0.07 4.17 -20.73
N GLY A 19 -0.99 4.09 -19.92
CA GLY A 19 -2.35 4.46 -20.32
C GLY A 19 -2.59 5.97 -20.26
N ASN A 20 -3.70 6.39 -20.90
CA ASN A 20 -4.18 7.77 -20.81
C ASN A 20 -5.16 7.93 -19.65
N LEU A 21 -5.06 9.04 -18.93
CA LEU A 21 -6.03 9.42 -17.91
C LEU A 21 -7.08 10.39 -18.47
N PRO A 22 -8.28 10.48 -17.86
CA PRO A 22 -9.24 11.53 -18.18
C PRO A 22 -8.67 12.93 -17.89
N ASP A 23 -9.20 13.93 -18.60
CA ASP A 23 -8.80 15.33 -18.41
C ASP A 23 -8.82 15.76 -16.94
N GLY A 24 -7.74 16.41 -16.53
CA GLY A 24 -7.58 16.92 -15.17
C GLY A 24 -7.06 15.91 -14.16
N PHE A 25 -6.65 14.70 -14.57
CA PHE A 25 -5.91 13.75 -13.74
C PHE A 25 -4.50 13.51 -14.29
N GLU A 26 -3.54 13.34 -13.38
CA GLU A 26 -2.15 13.00 -13.70
C GLU A 26 -1.64 11.90 -12.77
N VAL A 27 -0.70 11.09 -13.27
CA VAL A 27 0.04 10.10 -12.49
C VAL A 27 1.36 10.70 -12.02
N MET A 28 1.68 10.51 -10.76
CA MET A 28 2.96 10.84 -10.17
C MET A 28 3.68 9.55 -9.78
N ASN A 29 4.90 9.40 -10.32
CA ASN A 29 5.74 8.24 -10.06
C ASN A 29 6.85 8.60 -9.08
N PRO A 30 6.79 8.11 -7.83
CA PRO A 30 7.77 8.48 -6.80
C PRO A 30 9.21 8.14 -7.17
N TYR A 31 9.42 7.16 -8.06
CA TYR A 31 10.74 6.67 -8.43
C TYR A 31 11.42 7.49 -9.54
N LEU A 32 10.74 8.48 -10.15
CA LEU A 32 11.32 9.31 -11.22
C LEU A 32 11.80 10.67 -10.72
N ASP A 33 11.15 11.23 -9.70
CA ASP A 33 11.38 12.63 -9.30
C ASP A 33 12.53 12.79 -8.30
N ASN A 34 12.79 11.76 -7.49
CA ASN A 34 13.79 11.83 -6.42
C ASN A 34 14.62 10.53 -6.35
N PRO A 35 15.92 10.57 -6.70
CA PRO A 35 16.79 9.41 -6.63
C PRO A 35 16.88 8.78 -5.23
N GLU A 36 16.78 9.57 -4.15
CA GLU A 36 16.85 9.05 -2.78
C GLU A 36 15.67 8.11 -2.46
N THR A 37 14.51 8.30 -3.11
CA THR A 37 13.36 7.42 -2.96
C THR A 37 13.70 5.98 -3.32
N ILE A 38 14.51 5.76 -4.37
CA ILE A 38 14.96 4.41 -4.75
C ILE A 38 15.85 3.82 -3.66
N THR A 39 16.80 4.61 -3.14
CA THR A 39 17.72 4.17 -2.10
C THR A 39 16.98 3.72 -0.84
N VAL A 40 16.12 4.57 -0.28
CA VAL A 40 15.42 4.25 0.97
C VAL A 40 14.41 3.12 0.81
N MET A 41 13.79 3.00 -0.38
CA MET A 41 12.90 1.89 -0.72
C MET A 41 13.66 0.56 -0.80
N GLN A 42 14.85 0.55 -1.42
CA GLN A 42 15.71 -0.64 -1.48
C GLN A 42 16.18 -1.07 -0.09
N GLU A 43 16.63 -0.13 0.73
CA GLU A 43 17.02 -0.39 2.13
C GLU A 43 15.87 -1.03 2.91
N PHE A 44 14.66 -0.47 2.79
CA PHE A 44 13.48 -0.99 3.47
C PHE A 44 13.14 -2.43 3.05
N TYR A 45 13.07 -2.69 1.74
CA TYR A 45 12.70 -4.03 1.26
C TYR A 45 13.78 -5.06 1.57
N HIS A 46 15.07 -4.72 1.46
CA HIS A 46 16.14 -5.62 1.88
C HIS A 46 16.16 -5.85 3.40
N GLN A 47 15.78 -4.87 4.21
CA GLN A 47 15.71 -5.04 5.67
C GLN A 47 14.59 -6.00 6.10
N TYR A 48 13.42 -5.95 5.46
CA TYR A 48 12.23 -6.65 5.94
C TYR A 48 11.74 -7.83 5.07
N TYR A 49 12.20 -7.93 3.83
CA TYR A 49 11.70 -8.91 2.84
C TYR A 49 12.81 -9.68 2.13
N ASN A 50 14.03 -9.72 2.69
CA ASN A 50 15.18 -10.45 2.12
C ASN A 50 15.11 -11.96 2.38
N ASP A 51 13.99 -12.57 2.00
CA ASP A 51 13.71 -13.99 2.11
C ASP A 51 12.78 -14.48 0.99
N LEU A 52 12.29 -15.71 1.08
CA LEU A 52 11.36 -16.32 0.12
C LEU A 52 10.01 -16.66 0.76
N ASN A 53 9.73 -16.15 1.95
CA ASN A 53 8.54 -16.53 2.72
C ASN A 53 7.28 -15.94 2.07
N ARG A 54 6.18 -16.69 2.16
CA ARG A 54 4.86 -16.23 1.72
C ARG A 54 4.33 -15.18 2.71
N ARG A 55 3.65 -14.15 2.20
CA ARG A 55 3.10 -13.04 3.00
C ARG A 55 1.59 -12.93 2.84
N LYS A 56 0.86 -12.63 3.92
CA LYS A 56 -0.52 -12.14 3.81
C LYS A 56 -0.53 -10.78 3.13
N PHE A 57 -1.58 -10.48 2.38
CA PHE A 57 -1.63 -9.26 1.59
C PHE A 57 -2.63 -8.23 2.14
N ILE A 58 -2.13 -7.03 2.44
CA ILE A 58 -2.96 -5.85 2.72
C ILE A 58 -2.99 -4.97 1.48
N ILE A 59 -4.20 -4.62 1.05
CA ILE A 59 -4.45 -3.71 -0.08
C ILE A 59 -4.97 -2.36 0.43
N GLY A 60 -4.13 -1.34 0.29
CA GLY A 60 -4.50 0.07 0.39
C GLY A 60 -5.24 0.59 -0.86
N ILE A 61 -5.41 1.90 -0.96
CA ILE A 61 -6.11 2.53 -2.10
C ILE A 61 -5.13 2.79 -3.25
N ASN A 62 -4.39 3.90 -3.19
CA ASN A 62 -3.22 4.20 -4.00
C ASN A 62 -2.32 5.17 -3.22
N PRO A 63 -1.03 5.28 -3.55
CA PRO A 63 -0.13 6.22 -2.90
C PRO A 63 -0.65 7.66 -2.89
N SER A 64 -0.33 8.39 -1.82
CA SER A 64 -0.50 9.84 -1.76
C SER A 64 0.85 10.54 -2.00
N ARG A 65 0.82 11.76 -2.54
CA ARG A 65 2.04 12.55 -2.81
C ARG A 65 2.86 12.95 -1.57
N HIS A 66 2.37 12.66 -0.35
CA HIS A 66 3.05 13.01 0.90
C HIS A 66 3.47 11.78 1.73
N GLY A 67 3.13 10.57 1.26
CA GLY A 67 3.41 9.31 1.96
C GLY A 67 4.34 8.43 1.13
N ALA A 68 3.83 7.27 0.72
CA ALA A 68 4.51 6.37 -0.22
C ALA A 68 4.86 7.03 -1.56
N GLY A 69 4.18 8.11 -1.95
CA GLY A 69 4.57 8.95 -3.09
C GLY A 69 5.87 9.75 -2.87
N VAL A 70 6.51 9.64 -1.71
CA VAL A 70 7.82 10.22 -1.39
C VAL A 70 8.81 9.12 -1.01
N THR A 71 8.43 8.20 -0.12
CA THR A 71 9.35 7.16 0.40
C THR A 71 9.41 5.90 -0.46
N GLY A 72 8.44 5.69 -1.37
CA GLY A 72 8.29 4.42 -2.09
C GLY A 72 7.75 3.27 -1.21
N VAL A 73 7.48 3.51 0.07
CA VAL A 73 7.06 2.48 1.03
C VAL A 73 5.61 2.75 1.49
N PRO A 74 4.67 1.82 1.26
CA PRO A 74 3.27 1.97 1.66
C PRO A 74 3.09 2.31 3.15
N PHE A 75 2.24 3.30 3.43
CA PHE A 75 1.91 3.77 4.80
C PHE A 75 3.13 4.14 5.67
N THR A 76 4.24 4.51 5.04
CA THR A 76 5.48 4.82 5.75
C THR A 76 5.94 6.19 5.32
N ASP A 77 5.63 7.21 6.11
CA ASP A 77 6.16 8.54 5.91
C ASP A 77 7.62 8.63 6.37
N THR A 78 8.31 9.74 6.08
CA THR A 78 9.73 9.86 6.41
C THR A 78 9.99 9.81 7.91
N LYS A 79 9.03 10.24 8.74
CA LYS A 79 9.15 10.19 10.21
C LYS A 79 9.18 8.75 10.70
N ARG A 80 8.25 7.90 10.25
CA ARG A 80 8.21 6.47 10.66
C ARG A 80 9.34 5.66 10.02
N LEU A 81 9.72 5.99 8.80
CA LEU A 81 10.87 5.39 8.14
C LEU A 81 12.15 5.59 8.98
N GLU A 82 12.38 6.81 9.48
CA GLU A 82 13.52 7.10 10.35
C GLU A 82 13.34 6.51 11.75
N SER A 83 12.23 6.82 12.44
CA SER A 83 12.09 6.54 13.87
C SER A 83 11.83 5.07 14.20
N VAL A 84 11.23 4.30 13.27
CA VAL A 84 10.89 2.89 13.49
C VAL A 84 11.72 1.96 12.63
N CYS A 85 11.96 2.33 11.36
CA CYS A 85 12.74 1.48 10.45
C CYS A 85 14.24 1.77 10.49
N GLY A 86 14.67 2.90 11.06
CA GLY A 86 16.08 3.29 11.11
C GLY A 86 16.63 3.82 9.78
N ILE A 87 15.75 4.09 8.80
CA ILE A 87 16.11 4.51 7.44
C ILE A 87 15.79 5.99 7.31
N LYS A 88 16.82 6.83 7.18
CA LYS A 88 16.66 8.29 7.12
C LYS A 88 16.61 8.78 5.68
N MET A 89 15.57 9.53 5.35
CA MET A 89 15.48 10.30 4.10
C MET A 89 15.87 11.77 4.38
N GLN A 90 16.82 12.30 3.62
CA GLN A 90 17.39 13.65 3.80
C GLN A 90 16.68 14.70 2.95
N SER A 91 16.24 14.32 1.74
CA SER A 91 15.65 15.22 0.75
C SER A 91 14.23 15.65 1.09
N ALA A 92 13.55 14.95 2.00
CA ALA A 92 12.16 15.22 2.33
C ALA A 92 11.83 14.93 3.80
N HIS A 93 10.87 15.70 4.32
CA HIS A 93 10.26 15.47 5.63
C HIS A 93 8.74 15.53 5.49
N THR A 94 8.08 14.40 5.68
CA THR A 94 6.63 14.29 5.53
C THR A 94 5.95 13.78 6.79
N HIS A 95 4.66 14.07 6.89
CA HIS A 95 3.82 13.57 7.95
C HIS A 95 2.49 13.06 7.38
N GLU A 96 2.28 11.74 7.42
CA GLU A 96 1.04 11.10 7.01
C GLU A 96 0.28 10.51 8.20
N VAL A 97 -0.95 10.99 8.42
CA VAL A 97 -1.83 10.50 9.50
C VAL A 97 -2.07 8.99 9.42
N SER A 98 -2.24 8.43 8.22
CA SER A 98 -2.41 6.99 8.02
C SER A 98 -1.20 6.21 8.53
N SER A 99 0.01 6.74 8.30
CA SER A 99 1.27 6.13 8.75
C SER A 99 1.37 6.12 10.27
N VAL A 100 0.84 7.13 10.97
CA VAL A 100 0.78 7.12 12.45
C VAL A 100 0.01 5.89 12.93
N PHE A 101 -1.21 5.68 12.41
CA PHE A 101 -2.03 4.55 12.86
C PHE A 101 -1.40 3.20 12.52
N VAL A 102 -0.88 3.05 11.30
CA VAL A 102 -0.27 1.79 10.87
C VAL A 102 0.92 1.44 11.76
N TYR A 103 1.76 2.40 12.11
CA TYR A 103 2.91 2.12 12.97
C TYR A 103 2.57 1.97 14.45
N ASP A 104 1.52 2.61 14.95
CA ASP A 104 0.96 2.29 16.27
C ASP A 104 0.47 0.82 16.30
N MET A 105 -0.23 0.39 15.24
CA MET A 105 -0.69 -1.00 15.11
C MET A 105 0.47 -1.99 14.96
N ILE A 106 1.51 -1.65 14.17
CA ILE A 106 2.71 -2.48 14.02
C ILE A 106 3.44 -2.64 15.35
N ALA A 107 3.53 -1.59 16.17
CA ALA A 107 4.16 -1.66 17.47
C ALA A 107 3.46 -2.70 18.38
N GLU A 108 2.13 -2.69 18.40
CA GLU A 108 1.33 -3.66 19.17
C GLU A 108 1.23 -5.04 18.52
N TYR A 109 1.44 -5.13 17.20
CA TYR A 109 1.53 -6.41 16.50
C TYR A 109 2.73 -7.25 16.97
N GLY A 110 3.81 -6.61 17.41
CA GLY A 110 5.09 -7.25 17.74
C GLY A 110 6.32 -6.50 17.19
N GLY A 111 6.11 -5.33 16.58
CA GLY A 111 7.15 -4.53 15.94
C GLY A 111 7.25 -4.76 14.43
N ALA A 112 8.05 -3.91 13.77
CA ALA A 112 8.16 -3.89 12.31
C ALA A 112 8.73 -5.21 11.73
N GLU A 113 9.69 -5.83 12.42
CA GLU A 113 10.30 -7.08 11.98
C GLU A 113 9.27 -8.23 11.97
N GLU A 114 8.53 -8.43 13.06
CA GLU A 114 7.48 -9.45 13.13
C GLU A 114 6.36 -9.16 12.12
N PHE A 115 5.91 -7.91 12.04
CA PHE A 115 4.83 -7.52 11.12
C PHE A 115 5.20 -7.76 9.66
N TYR A 116 6.34 -7.25 9.19
CA TYR A 116 6.72 -7.37 7.77
C TYR A 116 7.21 -8.77 7.39
N LYS A 117 7.55 -9.62 8.37
CA LYS A 117 7.76 -11.06 8.15
C LYS A 117 6.48 -11.79 7.76
N ASP A 118 5.32 -11.33 8.24
CA ASP A 118 4.03 -11.99 7.99
C ASP A 118 3.20 -11.26 6.92
N ILE A 119 3.35 -9.94 6.83
CA ILE A 119 2.46 -9.05 6.08
C ILE A 119 3.23 -8.30 4.98
N TYR A 120 2.63 -8.25 3.79
CA TYR A 120 3.02 -7.35 2.72
C TYR A 120 1.89 -6.35 2.45
N ILE A 121 2.23 -5.07 2.34
CA ILE A 121 1.26 -4.01 2.03
C ILE A 121 1.55 -3.46 0.63
N ASN A 122 0.52 -3.34 -0.20
CA ASN A 122 0.59 -2.55 -1.44
C ASN A 122 -0.80 -2.05 -1.84
N SER A 123 -0.98 -1.66 -3.09
CA SER A 123 -2.21 -1.14 -3.68
C SER A 123 -2.36 -1.63 -5.11
N PRO A 124 -3.60 -1.75 -5.63
CA PRO A 124 -3.80 -2.17 -7.01
C PRO A 124 -3.18 -1.17 -8.01
N PHE A 125 -3.18 0.12 -7.67
CA PHE A 125 -2.55 1.17 -8.47
C PHE A 125 -1.40 1.79 -7.66
N PRO A 126 -0.16 1.25 -7.77
CA PRO A 126 0.99 1.62 -6.95
C PRO A 126 1.65 2.95 -7.34
N LEU A 127 0.92 3.85 -8.00
CA LEU A 127 1.36 5.20 -8.35
C LEU A 127 0.40 6.23 -7.75
N ALA A 128 0.92 7.42 -7.41
CA ALA A 128 0.06 8.48 -6.92
C ALA A 128 -0.77 9.06 -8.07
N ILE A 129 -2.03 9.40 -7.80
CA ILE A 129 -2.90 10.10 -8.75
C ILE A 129 -3.19 11.48 -8.16
N VAL A 130 -3.05 12.51 -8.99
CA VAL A 130 -3.44 13.88 -8.64
C VAL A 130 -4.53 14.39 -9.57
N ARG A 131 -5.41 15.23 -9.03
CA ARG A 131 -6.50 15.88 -9.76
C ARG A 131 -6.33 17.39 -9.73
N LYS A 132 -6.49 18.04 -10.88
CA LYS A 132 -6.49 19.49 -11.04
C LYS A 132 -7.74 20.11 -10.43
N THR A 133 -7.56 21.18 -9.67
CA THR A 133 -8.63 21.99 -9.06
C THR A 133 -8.40 23.46 -9.37
N LYS A 134 -9.33 24.33 -8.96
CA LYS A 134 -9.19 25.79 -9.12
C LYS A 134 -7.95 26.35 -8.42
N THR A 135 -7.52 25.72 -7.33
CA THR A 135 -6.43 26.21 -6.45
C THR A 135 -5.18 25.34 -6.50
N GLY A 136 -5.04 24.48 -7.51
CA GLY A 136 -3.87 23.61 -7.70
C GLY A 136 -4.23 22.13 -7.76
N TRP A 137 -3.27 21.27 -7.46
CA TRP A 137 -3.43 19.81 -7.51
C TRP A 137 -3.81 19.25 -6.13
N LEU A 138 -4.69 18.25 -6.10
CA LEU A 138 -5.04 17.46 -4.91
C LEU A 138 -4.78 15.98 -5.17
N ASN A 139 -4.56 15.18 -4.12
CA ASN A 139 -4.55 13.73 -4.26
C ASN A 139 -5.93 13.24 -4.72
N ALA A 140 -5.94 12.24 -5.59
CA ALA A 140 -7.14 11.54 -6.02
C ALA A 140 -6.99 10.04 -5.76
N ASN A 141 -8.11 9.39 -5.48
CA ASN A 141 -8.20 7.94 -5.49
C ASN A 141 -8.56 7.47 -6.89
N TYR A 142 -8.10 6.28 -7.28
CA TYR A 142 -8.45 5.67 -8.57
C TYR A 142 -9.98 5.53 -8.80
N TYR A 143 -10.77 5.54 -7.71
CA TYR A 143 -12.23 5.40 -7.73
C TYR A 143 -13.00 6.72 -7.54
N ASP A 144 -12.32 7.86 -7.56
CA ASP A 144 -12.99 9.17 -7.38
C ASP A 144 -13.78 9.59 -8.64
N ASP A 145 -13.49 8.98 -9.79
CA ASP A 145 -14.21 9.17 -11.05
C ASP A 145 -14.35 7.83 -11.80
N ASN A 146 -15.53 7.58 -12.37
CA ASN A 146 -15.80 6.32 -13.07
C ASN A 146 -14.99 6.15 -14.36
N LYS A 147 -14.68 7.23 -15.08
CA LYS A 147 -13.80 7.19 -16.26
C LYS A 147 -12.37 6.93 -15.83
N LEU A 148 -11.93 7.52 -14.72
CA LEU A 148 -10.61 7.25 -14.14
C LEU A 148 -10.46 5.77 -13.80
N PHE A 149 -11.39 5.21 -13.03
CA PHE A 149 -11.34 3.79 -12.65
C PHE A 149 -11.27 2.88 -13.89
N LYS A 150 -12.13 3.13 -14.90
CA LYS A 150 -12.12 2.37 -16.15
C LYS A 150 -10.76 2.45 -16.87
N ALA A 151 -10.13 3.62 -16.88
CA ALA A 151 -8.84 3.83 -17.54
C ALA A 151 -7.68 3.08 -16.88
N VAL A 152 -7.74 2.87 -15.55
CA VAL A 152 -6.66 2.21 -14.80
C VAL A 152 -6.95 0.74 -14.44
N LYS A 153 -8.17 0.25 -14.70
CA LYS A 153 -8.66 -1.07 -14.27
C LYS A 153 -7.76 -2.23 -14.70
N ASP A 154 -7.40 -2.29 -15.97
CA ASP A 154 -6.62 -3.42 -16.50
C ASP A 154 -5.20 -3.40 -15.93
N PHE A 155 -4.60 -2.21 -15.80
CA PHE A 155 -3.32 -2.04 -15.12
C PHE A 155 -3.37 -2.47 -13.65
N MET A 156 -4.48 -2.18 -12.95
CA MET A 156 -4.68 -2.62 -11.58
C MET A 156 -4.72 -4.14 -11.45
N ILE A 157 -5.39 -4.83 -12.38
CA ILE A 157 -5.42 -6.30 -12.41
C ILE A 157 -4.02 -6.86 -12.65
N ASP A 158 -3.28 -6.30 -13.61
CA ASP A 158 -1.92 -6.75 -13.91
C ASP A 158 -0.95 -6.50 -12.75
N SER A 159 -1.08 -5.36 -12.08
CA SER A 159 -0.33 -5.03 -10.86
C SER A 159 -0.59 -6.05 -9.75
N LEU A 160 -1.86 -6.37 -9.47
CA LEU A 160 -2.23 -7.38 -8.46
C LEU A 160 -1.69 -8.77 -8.82
N LYS A 161 -1.78 -9.19 -10.09
CA LYS A 161 -1.19 -10.45 -10.56
C LYS A 161 0.33 -10.48 -10.37
N LYS A 162 1.02 -9.37 -10.63
CA LYS A 162 2.46 -9.24 -10.37
C LYS A 162 2.76 -9.43 -8.88
N HIS A 163 2.03 -8.77 -7.98
CA HIS A 163 2.19 -8.98 -6.53
C HIS A 163 1.92 -10.43 -6.11
N ILE A 164 0.89 -11.08 -6.66
CA ILE A 164 0.61 -12.51 -6.44
C ILE A 164 1.81 -13.37 -6.83
N SER A 165 2.41 -13.13 -8.01
CA SER A 165 3.60 -13.86 -8.47
C SER A 165 4.85 -13.68 -7.60
N MET A 166 4.89 -12.64 -6.74
CA MET A 166 6.01 -12.41 -5.82
C MET A 166 6.01 -13.41 -4.65
N GLY A 167 4.84 -13.93 -4.29
CA GLY A 167 4.65 -14.87 -3.18
C GLY A 167 3.65 -14.37 -2.13
N VAL A 168 2.61 -13.64 -2.51
CA VAL A 168 1.53 -13.30 -1.56
C VAL A 168 0.49 -14.42 -1.45
N ASP A 169 -0.11 -14.53 -0.28
CA ASP A 169 -1.20 -15.44 0.01
C ASP A 169 -2.50 -14.99 -0.70
N THR A 170 -3.06 -15.86 -1.55
CA THR A 170 -4.31 -15.59 -2.26
C THR A 170 -5.55 -16.14 -1.57
N SER A 171 -5.40 -16.87 -0.47
CA SER A 171 -6.52 -17.49 0.26
C SER A 171 -7.32 -16.47 1.06
N GLU A 172 -6.71 -15.35 1.43
CA GLU A 172 -7.37 -14.21 2.07
C GLU A 172 -6.59 -12.92 1.82
N VAL A 173 -7.29 -11.87 1.43
CA VAL A 173 -6.76 -10.51 1.28
C VAL A 173 -7.45 -9.54 2.22
N PHE A 174 -6.67 -8.61 2.79
CA PHE A 174 -7.17 -7.60 3.73
C PHE A 174 -7.26 -6.25 3.04
N ILE A 175 -8.48 -5.73 2.86
CA ILE A 175 -8.71 -4.51 2.09
C ILE A 175 -8.97 -3.34 3.04
N LEU A 176 -8.20 -2.27 2.87
CA LEU A 176 -8.34 -1.07 3.68
C LEU A 176 -9.38 -0.13 3.07
N GLY A 177 -10.54 -0.03 3.73
CA GLY A 177 -11.64 0.88 3.39
C GLY A 177 -12.81 0.20 2.68
N LYS A 178 -14.04 0.52 3.11
CA LYS A 178 -15.28 -0.04 2.55
C LYS A 178 -15.46 0.27 1.06
N LYS A 179 -15.30 1.55 0.68
CA LYS A 179 -15.35 1.96 -0.73
C LYS A 179 -14.28 1.24 -1.55
N ASN A 180 -13.06 1.13 -1.02
CA ASN A 180 -11.98 0.40 -1.68
C ASN A 180 -12.37 -1.06 -1.99
N ALA A 181 -12.98 -1.73 -1.02
CA ALA A 181 -13.43 -3.12 -1.15
C ALA A 181 -14.47 -3.34 -2.26
N GLU A 182 -15.34 -2.37 -2.55
CA GLU A 182 -16.28 -2.46 -3.68
C GLU A 182 -15.54 -2.58 -5.01
N PHE A 183 -14.50 -1.77 -5.21
CA PHE A 183 -13.70 -1.80 -6.44
C PHE A 183 -12.80 -3.02 -6.51
N ILE A 184 -12.14 -3.40 -5.42
CA ILE A 184 -11.34 -4.64 -5.38
C ILE A 184 -12.21 -5.87 -5.63
N SER A 185 -13.44 -5.90 -5.09
CA SER A 185 -14.40 -6.98 -5.37
C SER A 185 -14.76 -7.05 -6.86
N ALA A 186 -14.95 -5.92 -7.53
CA ALA A 186 -15.16 -5.87 -8.97
C ALA A 186 -13.97 -6.44 -9.76
N LEU A 187 -12.74 -6.07 -9.39
CA LEU A 187 -11.53 -6.64 -9.99
C LEU A 187 -11.41 -8.15 -9.72
N ASN A 188 -11.70 -8.59 -8.50
CA ASN A 188 -11.61 -9.98 -8.09
C ASN A 188 -12.66 -10.86 -8.81
N LYS A 189 -13.86 -10.33 -9.04
CA LYS A 189 -14.90 -11.02 -9.82
C LYS A 189 -14.47 -11.28 -11.26
N GLU A 190 -13.73 -10.35 -11.85
CA GLU A 190 -13.21 -10.45 -13.22
C GLU A 190 -12.00 -11.37 -13.32
N ALA A 191 -11.03 -11.22 -12.41
CA ALA A 191 -9.72 -11.86 -12.53
C ALA A 191 -9.48 -13.05 -11.56
N ARG A 192 -10.40 -13.33 -10.63
CA ARG A 192 -10.33 -14.42 -9.63
C ARG A 192 -8.99 -14.45 -8.88
N LEU A 193 -8.65 -13.33 -8.26
CA LEU A 193 -7.36 -13.07 -7.63
C LEU A 193 -7.24 -13.65 -6.21
N PHE A 194 -8.33 -13.61 -5.44
CA PHE A 194 -8.38 -13.98 -4.03
C PHE A 194 -9.64 -14.78 -3.68
N GLU A 195 -9.51 -15.74 -2.76
CA GLU A 195 -10.64 -16.56 -2.28
C GLU A 195 -11.53 -15.81 -1.29
N THR A 196 -10.91 -15.20 -0.26
CA THR A 196 -11.61 -14.45 0.79
C THR A 196 -11.16 -12.99 0.81
N MET A 197 -12.09 -12.06 1.03
CA MET A 197 -11.81 -10.63 1.18
C MET A 197 -12.28 -10.15 2.55
N THR A 198 -11.35 -9.77 3.40
CA THR A 198 -11.63 -9.21 4.73
C THR A 198 -11.43 -7.70 4.70
N VAL A 199 -12.46 -6.95 5.07
CA VAL A 199 -12.44 -5.47 5.00
C VAL A 199 -12.14 -4.88 6.37
N LEU A 200 -11.14 -4.00 6.41
CA LEU A 200 -10.75 -3.22 7.58
C LEU A 200 -10.95 -1.73 7.31
N GLU A 201 -11.30 -0.94 8.32
CA GLU A 201 -11.47 0.50 8.17
C GLU A 201 -10.14 1.16 7.81
N HIS A 202 -10.13 2.03 6.79
CA HIS A 202 -8.89 2.64 6.32
C HIS A 202 -8.20 3.46 7.44
N PRO A 203 -6.86 3.39 7.62
CA PRO A 203 -6.13 4.12 8.67
C PRO A 203 -6.43 5.62 8.73
N ARG A 204 -6.52 6.28 7.56
CA ARG A 204 -6.94 7.69 7.46
C ARG A 204 -8.32 7.95 8.07
N TYR A 205 -9.32 7.10 7.81
CA TYR A 205 -10.66 7.26 8.37
C TYR A 205 -10.62 7.13 9.90
N ILE A 206 -9.85 6.17 10.41
CA ILE A 206 -9.71 5.97 11.85
C ILE A 206 -9.12 7.22 12.50
N GLN A 207 -8.02 7.74 11.95
CA GLN A 207 -7.35 8.92 12.49
C GLN A 207 -8.16 10.21 12.38
N GLN A 208 -9.02 10.33 11.37
CA GLN A 208 -9.83 11.54 11.16
C GLN A 208 -11.13 11.55 11.96
N TYR A 209 -11.76 10.39 12.14
CA TYR A 209 -13.14 10.33 12.65
C TYR A 209 -13.28 9.45 13.90
N LYS A 210 -12.30 8.59 14.18
CA LYS A 210 -12.37 7.55 15.23
C LYS A 210 -11.17 7.55 16.16
N THR A 211 -10.47 8.69 16.29
CA THR A 211 -9.25 8.80 17.10
C THR A 211 -9.45 8.36 18.55
N LYS A 212 -10.64 8.64 19.14
CA LYS A 212 -10.98 8.20 20.51
C LYS A 212 -11.15 6.69 20.66
N GLU A 213 -11.43 6.00 19.55
CA GLU A 213 -11.64 4.55 19.46
C GLU A 213 -10.39 3.86 18.88
N LYS A 214 -9.23 4.54 18.76
CA LYS A 214 -8.04 4.04 18.03
C LYS A 214 -7.65 2.61 18.46
N GLN A 215 -7.61 2.34 19.76
CA GLN A 215 -7.22 1.03 20.31
C GLN A 215 -8.12 -0.10 19.79
N LEU A 216 -9.44 0.12 19.76
CA LEU A 216 -10.40 -0.85 19.24
C LEU A 216 -10.07 -1.28 17.80
N TYR A 217 -9.62 -0.34 16.97
CA TYR A 217 -9.23 -0.65 15.60
C TYR A 217 -7.86 -1.32 15.52
N ILE A 218 -6.91 -0.99 16.40
CA ILE A 218 -5.62 -1.71 16.50
C ILE A 218 -5.88 -3.17 16.84
N ASP A 219 -6.66 -3.44 17.88
CA ASP A 219 -7.02 -4.80 18.31
C ASP A 219 -7.73 -5.56 17.19
N LYS A 220 -8.65 -4.91 16.47
CA LYS A 220 -9.36 -5.49 15.32
C LYS A 220 -8.39 -5.87 14.19
N TYR A 221 -7.43 -5.00 13.87
CA TYR A 221 -6.42 -5.28 12.85
C TYR A 221 -5.56 -6.48 13.26
N ILE A 222 -5.02 -6.48 14.48
CA ILE A 222 -4.16 -7.56 14.98
C ILE A 222 -4.93 -8.88 14.99
N LEU A 223 -6.17 -8.90 15.47
CA LEU A 223 -7.00 -10.10 15.49
C LEU A 223 -7.20 -10.67 14.08
N ALA A 224 -7.49 -9.82 13.09
CA ALA A 224 -7.66 -10.26 11.70
C ALA A 224 -6.35 -10.78 11.10
N LEU A 225 -5.24 -10.08 11.32
CA LEU A 225 -3.94 -10.37 10.71
C LEU A 225 -3.21 -11.54 11.36
N LYS A 226 -3.37 -11.77 12.68
CA LYS A 226 -2.79 -12.94 13.38
C LYS A 226 -3.65 -14.19 13.34
N LYS A 227 -4.90 -14.10 12.87
CA LYS A 227 -5.75 -15.29 12.69
C LYS A 227 -5.03 -16.31 11.83
N GLN A 228 -4.67 -17.45 12.42
CA GLN A 228 -4.20 -18.61 11.68
C GLN A 228 -5.44 -19.30 11.12
N LYS A 229 -5.43 -19.64 9.82
CA LYS A 229 -6.37 -20.66 9.35
C LYS A 229 -5.96 -21.97 10.05
N SER A 230 -6.89 -22.62 10.71
CA SER A 230 -6.68 -24.00 11.16
C SER A 230 -6.20 -24.80 9.93
N PRO A 231 -5.17 -25.66 10.06
CA PRO A 231 -4.83 -26.54 8.97
C PRO A 231 -6.06 -27.39 8.62
N GLU A 232 -6.50 -27.32 7.36
CA GLU A 232 -7.42 -28.30 6.77
C GLU A 232 -6.72 -29.64 6.58
#